data_AF-A0A2G9YRN1-F1
#
_entry.id   AF-A0A2G9YRN1-F1
#
_cell.length_a   1.000
_cell.length_b   1.000
_cell.length_c   1.000
_cell.angle_alpha   90.00
_cell.angle_beta   90.00
_cell.angle_gamma   90.00
#
_symmetry.space_group_name_H-M   'P 1'
#
loop_
_entity.id
_entity.type
_entity.pdbx_description
1 polymer ?
#
loop_
_entity_poly.entity_id
_entity_poly.type
_entity_poly.pdbx_seq_one_letter_code
_entity_poly.pdbx_strand_id
1 'polypeptide(L)'
;MKDKASLINSFINEADWILVGGKIANELLKSRQYENQPKVILPVDGVGGDFGQYLDIGPKSIQIFKDKLKTAKTIFWNGNLGKSEEEKYAQSTQNIAQAVVSNVQAVKIVSGGDTVGFLNKAGLAEKMTFVSSGGGATLEFLSGKKLPGLEVLK
;
A
#
# COMPACT_ATOMS: atom_id res chain seq x y z
N MET A 1 3.82 13.61 -2.28
CA MET A 1 4.98 12.94 -2.93
C MET A 1 6.15 12.80 -1.96
N LYS A 2 6.59 13.89 -1.29
CA LYS A 2 7.58 13.80 -0.17
C LYS A 2 7.15 12.88 0.97
N ASP A 3 5.84 12.76 1.23
CA ASP A 3 5.34 12.06 2.42
C ASP A 3 5.41 10.53 2.33
N LYS A 4 5.23 9.93 1.16
CA LYS A 4 5.20 8.46 1.02
C LYS A 4 6.59 7.83 1.00
N ALA A 5 7.60 8.51 0.45
CA ALA A 5 8.99 8.04 0.54
C ALA A 5 9.51 8.10 1.99
N SER A 6 9.11 9.14 2.75
CA SER A 6 9.39 9.23 4.19
C SER A 6 8.75 8.08 4.98
N LEU A 7 7.53 7.70 4.60
CA LEU A 7 6.82 6.56 5.19
C LEU A 7 7.55 5.24 4.92
N ILE A 8 7.99 5.01 3.69
CA ILE A 8 8.79 3.81 3.37
C ILE A 8 10.02 3.75 4.28
N ASN A 9 10.73 4.87 4.45
CA ASN A 9 11.90 4.93 5.33
C ASN A 9 11.57 4.68 6.81
N SER A 10 10.45 5.20 7.32
CA SER A 10 10.07 4.95 8.72
C SER A 10 9.73 3.48 8.97
N PHE A 11 9.17 2.79 7.97
CA PHE A 11 8.81 1.38 8.08
C PHE A 11 9.94 0.40 7.76
N ILE A 12 11.07 0.81 7.18
CA ILE A 12 12.19 -0.10 6.85
C ILE A 12 12.68 -0.88 8.08
N ASN A 13 12.66 -0.24 9.25
CA ASN A 13 13.12 -0.86 10.49
C ASN A 13 12.04 -1.70 11.19
N GLU A 14 10.76 -1.39 10.94
CA GLU A 14 9.63 -2.01 11.65
C GLU A 14 8.95 -3.13 10.86
N ALA A 15 8.96 -3.05 9.53
CA ALA A 15 8.29 -4.01 8.65
C ALA A 15 9.25 -5.10 8.14
N ASP A 16 8.72 -6.31 7.98
CA ASP A 16 9.39 -7.41 7.27
C ASP A 16 9.44 -7.15 5.76
N TRP A 17 8.33 -6.65 5.21
CA TRP A 17 8.16 -6.32 3.79
C TRP A 17 7.38 -5.02 3.61
N ILE A 18 7.81 -4.22 2.63
CA ILE A 18 7.14 -3.01 2.18
C ILE A 18 6.78 -3.22 0.71
N LEU A 19 5.50 -3.47 0.45
CA LEU A 19 4.99 -3.71 -0.89
C LEU A 19 4.59 -2.37 -1.52
N VAL A 20 5.20 -2.01 -2.65
CA VAL A 20 4.99 -0.68 -3.25
C VAL A 20 4.38 -0.82 -4.63
N GLY A 21 3.25 -0.14 -4.85
CA GLY A 21 2.56 -0.09 -6.14
C GLY A 21 2.15 1.33 -6.52
N GLY A 22 1.29 1.42 -7.54
CA GLY A 22 0.75 2.69 -8.02
C GLY A 22 1.82 3.65 -8.54
N LYS A 23 1.47 4.93 -8.60
CA LYS A 23 2.34 5.98 -9.18
C LYS A 23 3.73 6.07 -8.51
N ILE A 24 3.80 5.85 -7.19
CA ILE A 24 5.07 5.90 -6.46
C ILE A 24 6.02 4.78 -6.90
N ALA A 25 5.52 3.59 -7.24
CA ALA A 25 6.38 2.52 -7.74
C ALA A 25 7.08 2.91 -9.05
N ASN A 26 6.38 3.57 -9.98
CA ASN A 26 6.98 4.07 -11.23
C ASN A 26 8.12 5.06 -10.94
N GLU A 27 7.92 5.97 -9.99
CA GLU A 27 8.94 6.95 -9.60
C GLU A 27 10.18 6.28 -9.00
N LEU A 28 9.99 5.30 -8.11
CA LEU A 28 11.07 4.56 -7.45
C LEU A 28 11.84 3.66 -8.42
N LEU A 29 11.14 3.00 -9.35
CA LEU A 29 11.77 2.21 -10.41
C LEU A 29 12.64 3.09 -11.31
N LYS A 30 12.15 4.28 -11.69
CA LYS A 30 12.90 5.22 -12.53
C LYS A 30 14.12 5.79 -11.82
N SER A 31 14.00 6.12 -10.53
CA SER A 31 15.11 6.65 -9.74
C SER A 31 16.07 5.58 -9.23
N ARG A 32 15.76 4.29 -9.42
CA ARG A 32 16.47 3.14 -8.83
C ARG A 32 16.59 3.22 -7.31
N GLN A 33 15.69 3.96 -6.67
CA GLN A 33 15.67 4.08 -5.24
C GLN A 33 15.20 2.74 -4.65
N TYR A 34 15.92 2.26 -3.62
CA TYR A 34 15.70 0.97 -2.97
C TYR A 34 16.08 -0.28 -3.79
N GLU A 35 16.83 -0.15 -4.90
CA GLU A 35 17.33 -1.29 -5.70
C GLU A 35 18.10 -2.32 -4.85
N ASN A 36 18.81 -1.85 -3.80
CA ASN A 36 19.57 -2.69 -2.86
C ASN A 36 18.88 -2.88 -1.50
N GLN A 37 17.58 -2.58 -1.38
CA GLN A 37 16.85 -2.72 -0.12
C GLN A 37 15.89 -3.93 -0.20
N PRO A 38 16.29 -5.12 0.27
CA PRO A 38 15.53 -6.36 0.06
C PRO A 38 14.14 -6.38 0.72
N LYS A 39 13.89 -5.50 1.69
CA LYS A 39 12.57 -5.35 2.33
C LYS A 39 11.56 -4.61 1.45
N VAL A 40 12.03 -3.77 0.52
CA VAL A 40 11.16 -2.96 -0.35
C VAL A 40 10.92 -3.73 -1.63
N ILE A 41 9.68 -4.19 -1.83
CA ILE A 41 9.29 -5.00 -2.97
C ILE A 41 8.59 -4.10 -3.99
N LEU A 42 9.30 -3.79 -5.07
CA LEU A 42 8.77 -3.06 -6.22
C LEU A 42 8.13 -4.01 -7.24
N PRO A 43 7.21 -3.52 -8.10
CA PRO A 43 6.63 -4.32 -9.16
C PRO A 43 7.68 -4.74 -10.18
N VAL A 44 7.61 -5.98 -10.64
CA VAL A 44 8.49 -6.56 -11.67
C VAL A 44 7.85 -6.57 -13.06
N ASP A 45 6.55 -6.33 -13.12
CA ASP A 45 5.73 -6.23 -14.33
C ASP A 45 4.54 -5.30 -14.09
N GLY A 46 3.92 -4.82 -15.17
CA GLY A 46 2.81 -3.88 -15.12
C GLY A 46 1.96 -3.87 -16.37
N VAL A 47 0.83 -3.17 -16.29
CA VAL A 47 -0.19 -3.09 -17.32
C VAL A 47 -0.42 -1.63 -17.71
N GLY A 48 -0.41 -1.38 -19.02
CA GLY A 48 -0.66 -0.06 -19.61
C GLY A 48 0.39 0.99 -19.23
N GLY A 49 0.13 2.22 -19.68
CA GLY A 49 1.01 3.37 -19.51
C GLY A 49 2.06 3.50 -20.61
N ASP A 50 2.64 4.69 -20.71
CA ASP A 50 3.63 5.04 -21.73
C ASP A 50 5.03 5.16 -21.11
N PHE A 51 6.06 5.02 -21.95
CA PHE A 51 7.47 5.29 -21.59
C PHE A 51 7.94 4.59 -20.31
N GLY A 52 7.52 3.33 -20.12
CA GLY A 52 7.94 2.51 -18.98
C GLY A 52 7.23 2.81 -17.66
N GLN A 53 6.09 3.50 -17.69
CA GLN A 53 5.21 3.67 -16.53
C GLN A 53 4.09 2.64 -16.57
N TYR A 54 3.70 2.14 -15.41
CA TYR A 54 2.57 1.22 -15.27
C TYR A 54 1.35 1.95 -14.72
N LEU A 55 0.18 1.71 -15.32
CA LEU A 55 -1.11 2.18 -14.79
C LEU A 55 -1.71 1.18 -13.81
N ASP A 56 -1.30 -0.09 -13.89
CA ASP A 56 -1.57 -1.11 -12.87
C ASP A 56 -0.37 -2.07 -12.73
N ILE A 57 -0.23 -2.75 -11.59
CA ILE A 57 0.82 -3.78 -11.43
C ILE A 57 0.42 -5.09 -12.13
N GLY A 58 1.41 -5.81 -12.66
CA GLY A 58 1.18 -7.00 -13.47
C GLY A 58 0.97 -8.28 -12.66
N PRO A 59 0.59 -9.38 -13.34
CA PRO A 59 0.26 -10.65 -12.69
C PRO A 59 1.42 -11.25 -11.87
N LYS A 60 2.68 -11.08 -12.30
CA LYS A 60 3.83 -11.61 -11.53
C LYS A 60 4.01 -10.83 -10.24
N SER A 61 3.90 -9.50 -10.30
CA SER A 61 3.97 -8.61 -9.14
C SER A 61 2.85 -8.89 -8.14
N ILE A 62 1.62 -9.09 -8.64
CA ILE A 62 0.47 -9.48 -7.82
C ILE A 62 0.77 -10.78 -7.08
N GLN A 63 1.28 -11.80 -7.76
CA GLN A 63 1.59 -13.09 -7.12
C GLN A 63 2.64 -12.94 -6.01
N ILE A 64 3.73 -12.21 -6.27
CA ILE A 64 4.77 -11.94 -5.27
C ILE A 64 4.17 -11.25 -4.02
N PHE A 65 3.31 -10.25 -4.23
CA PHE A 65 2.67 -9.52 -3.14
C PHE A 65 1.75 -10.44 -2.33
N LYS A 66 0.93 -11.26 -3.02
CA LYS A 66 0.03 -12.22 -2.38
C LYS A 66 0.79 -13.22 -1.51
N ASP A 67 1.94 -13.70 -1.95
CA ASP A 67 2.75 -14.65 -1.19
C ASP A 67 3.24 -14.05 0.14
N LYS A 68 3.64 -12.77 0.16
CA LYS A 68 4.00 -12.07 1.40
C LYS A 68 2.81 -11.80 2.30
N LEU A 69 1.69 -11.35 1.72
CA LEU A 69 0.46 -11.07 2.45
C LEU A 69 -0.11 -12.30 3.13
N LYS A 70 0.03 -13.48 2.52
CA LYS A 70 -0.44 -14.76 3.09
C LYS A 70 0.25 -15.11 4.41
N THR A 71 1.52 -14.74 4.58
CA THR A 71 2.31 -15.05 5.78
C THR A 71 2.33 -13.93 6.82
N ALA A 72 1.81 -12.74 6.47
CA ALA A 72 1.84 -11.58 7.34
C ALA A 72 0.94 -11.78 8.58
N LYS A 73 1.41 -11.33 9.74
CA LYS A 73 0.61 -11.26 10.98
C LYS A 73 -0.04 -9.89 11.19
N THR A 74 0.54 -8.85 10.59
CA THR A 74 0.02 -7.49 10.60
C THR A 74 0.17 -6.92 9.19
N ILE A 75 -0.90 -6.30 8.69
CA ILE A 75 -0.94 -5.67 7.38
C ILE A 75 -1.42 -4.24 7.59
N PHE A 76 -0.57 -3.27 7.25
CA PHE A 76 -0.96 -1.87 7.10
C PHE A 76 -1.03 -1.53 5.62
N TRP A 77 -2.18 -1.03 5.15
CA TRP A 77 -2.39 -0.70 3.75
C TRP A 77 -2.85 0.75 3.55
N ASN A 78 -2.14 1.47 2.68
CA ASN A 78 -2.51 2.81 2.24
C ASN A 78 -2.15 3.03 0.76
N GLY A 79 -3.17 3.19 -0.08
CA GLY A 79 -3.06 3.52 -1.49
C GLY A 79 -3.37 2.33 -2.41
N ASN A 80 -4.08 2.62 -3.50
CA ASN A 80 -4.41 1.64 -4.53
C ASN A 80 -3.16 1.34 -5.37
N LEU A 81 -3.15 0.15 -5.96
CA LEU A 81 -1.97 -0.41 -6.63
C LEU A 81 -1.91 -0.04 -8.12
N GLY A 82 -3.05 0.38 -8.67
CA GLY A 82 -3.20 0.93 -10.01
C GLY A 82 -4.13 2.14 -10.02
N LYS A 83 -4.40 2.67 -11.22
CA LYS A 83 -5.37 3.75 -11.47
C LYS A 83 -6.80 3.20 -11.39
N SER A 84 -7.19 2.83 -10.17
CA SER A 84 -8.42 2.11 -9.84
C SER A 84 -9.73 2.80 -10.22
N GLU A 85 -9.67 4.07 -10.60
CA GLU A 85 -10.79 4.82 -11.18
C GLU A 85 -11.18 4.29 -12.57
N GLU A 86 -10.23 3.64 -13.27
CA GLU A 86 -10.46 2.92 -14.52
C GLU A 86 -10.50 1.42 -14.26
N GLU A 87 -11.61 0.76 -14.60
CA GLU A 87 -11.86 -0.65 -14.29
C GLU A 87 -10.74 -1.58 -14.80
N LYS A 88 -10.21 -1.34 -16.01
CA LYS A 88 -9.09 -2.08 -16.60
C LYS A 88 -7.78 -1.99 -15.81
N TYR A 89 -7.65 -1.02 -14.89
CA TYR A 89 -6.46 -0.81 -14.04
C TYR A 89 -6.80 -0.91 -12.54
N ALA A 90 -7.95 -1.48 -12.20
CA ALA A 90 -8.37 -1.76 -10.83
C ALA A 90 -8.03 -3.20 -10.39
N GLN A 91 -7.62 -4.06 -11.33
CA GLN A 91 -7.53 -5.50 -11.13
C GLN A 91 -6.51 -5.88 -10.06
N SER A 92 -5.35 -5.22 -10.02
CA SER A 92 -4.37 -5.52 -8.96
C SER A 92 -4.90 -5.11 -7.58
N THR A 93 -5.56 -3.97 -7.47
CA THR A 93 -6.10 -3.45 -6.21
C THR A 93 -7.16 -4.41 -5.68
N GLN A 94 -8.02 -4.93 -6.56
CA GLN A 94 -8.99 -5.97 -6.22
C GLN A 94 -8.32 -7.27 -5.75
N ASN A 95 -7.30 -7.75 -6.47
CA ASN A 95 -6.59 -8.98 -6.10
C ASN A 95 -5.88 -8.86 -4.74
N ILE A 96 -5.23 -7.72 -4.50
CA ILE A 96 -4.56 -7.45 -3.23
C ILE A 96 -5.57 -7.29 -2.10
N ALA A 97 -6.68 -6.57 -2.31
CA ALA A 97 -7.76 -6.48 -1.34
C ALA A 97 -8.27 -7.87 -0.95
N GLN A 98 -8.53 -8.74 -1.94
CA GLN A 98 -8.99 -10.10 -1.70
C GLN A 98 -7.94 -10.92 -0.92
N ALA A 99 -6.65 -10.77 -1.23
CA ALA A 99 -5.58 -11.48 -0.53
C ALA A 99 -5.45 -11.03 0.92
N VAL A 100 -5.54 -9.72 1.18
CA VAL A 100 -5.52 -9.14 2.53
C VAL A 100 -6.67 -9.72 3.36
N VAL A 101 -7.92 -9.64 2.88
CA VAL A 101 -9.07 -10.12 3.65
C VAL A 101 -9.08 -11.64 3.84
N SER A 102 -8.48 -12.39 2.91
CA SER A 102 -8.38 -13.86 3.01
C SER A 102 -7.41 -14.31 4.10
N ASN A 103 -6.46 -13.45 4.51
CA ASN A 103 -5.64 -13.73 5.68
C ASN A 103 -6.42 -13.41 6.96
N VAL A 104 -7.12 -14.43 7.47
CA VAL A 104 -7.97 -14.32 8.67
C VAL A 104 -7.17 -14.13 9.97
N GLN A 105 -5.89 -14.54 9.99
CA GLN A 105 -5.03 -14.44 11.18
C GLN A 105 -4.35 -13.07 11.32
N ALA A 106 -4.28 -12.30 10.23
CA ALA A 106 -3.64 -10.99 10.25
C ALA A 106 -4.53 -9.92 10.88
N VAL A 107 -3.89 -9.05 11.67
CA VAL A 107 -4.42 -7.71 11.96
C VAL A 107 -4.35 -6.87 10.69
N LYS A 108 -5.48 -6.38 10.20
CA LYS A 108 -5.61 -5.66 8.94
C LYS A 108 -6.02 -4.22 9.18
N ILE A 109 -5.09 -3.30 8.96
CA ILE A 109 -5.27 -1.86 9.16
C ILE A 109 -5.26 -1.20 7.79
N VAL A 110 -6.31 -0.45 7.46
CA VAL A 110 -6.36 0.33 6.22
C VAL A 110 -6.50 1.82 6.52
N SER A 111 -5.86 2.65 5.69
CA SER A 111 -5.93 4.10 5.74
C SER A 111 -5.91 4.69 4.32
N GLY A 112 -6.34 5.94 4.18
CA GLY A 112 -6.41 6.65 2.91
C GLY A 112 -7.80 6.56 2.27
N GLY A 113 -8.36 7.72 1.93
CA GLY A 113 -9.74 7.83 1.42
C GLY A 113 -9.99 6.98 0.18
N ASP A 114 -9.05 6.96 -0.76
CA ASP A 114 -9.19 6.19 -2.01
C ASP A 114 -9.22 4.68 -1.76
N THR A 115 -8.38 4.17 -0.85
CA THR A 115 -8.31 2.75 -0.52
C THR A 115 -9.50 2.30 0.30
N VAL A 116 -9.92 3.11 1.27
CA VAL A 116 -11.15 2.85 2.03
C VAL A 116 -12.37 2.91 1.12
N GLY A 117 -12.44 3.90 0.22
CA GLY A 117 -13.50 4.03 -0.78
C GLY A 117 -13.57 2.84 -1.73
N PHE A 118 -12.42 2.34 -2.19
CA PHE A 118 -12.33 1.13 -3.01
C PHE A 118 -12.87 -0.10 -2.27
N LEU A 119 -12.42 -0.32 -1.03
CA LEU A 119 -12.86 -1.44 -0.20
C LEU A 119 -14.35 -1.41 0.11
N ASN A 120 -14.92 -0.24 0.33
CA ASN A 120 -16.36 -0.07 0.52
C ASN A 120 -17.12 -0.49 -0.74
N LYS A 121 -16.71 0.00 -1.92
CA LYS A 121 -17.32 -0.38 -3.20
C LYS A 121 -17.21 -1.88 -3.48
N ALA A 122 -16.11 -2.50 -3.07
CA ALA A 122 -15.87 -3.93 -3.21
C ALA A 122 -16.59 -4.80 -2.15
N GLY A 123 -17.26 -4.21 -1.15
CA GLY A 123 -17.88 -4.95 -0.05
C GLY A 123 -16.86 -5.67 0.87
N LEU A 124 -15.64 -5.14 0.97
CA LEU A 124 -14.53 -5.75 1.69
C LEU A 124 -14.10 -4.97 2.94
N ALA A 125 -14.60 -3.75 3.15
CA ALA A 125 -14.19 -2.90 4.26
C ALA A 125 -14.49 -3.53 5.64
N GLU A 126 -15.64 -4.18 5.81
CA GLU A 126 -16.03 -4.84 7.07
C GLU A 126 -15.13 -6.03 7.46
N LYS A 127 -14.32 -6.52 6.52
CA LYS A 127 -13.35 -7.61 6.77
C LYS A 127 -12.00 -7.09 7.26
N MET A 128 -11.82 -5.78 7.37
CA MET A 128 -10.63 -5.16 7.95
C MET A 128 -10.76 -5.11 9.47
N THR A 129 -9.63 -5.23 10.17
CA THR A 129 -9.60 -5.11 11.63
C THR A 129 -9.80 -3.66 12.08
N PHE A 130 -9.22 -2.71 11.34
CA PHE A 130 -9.38 -1.29 11.59
C PHE A 130 -9.36 -0.49 10.30
N VAL A 131 -10.32 0.41 10.16
CA VAL A 131 -10.42 1.39 9.07
C VAL A 131 -10.14 2.77 9.66
N SER A 132 -8.99 3.35 9.33
CA SER A 132 -8.60 4.67 9.84
C SER A 132 -9.36 5.78 9.12
N SER A 133 -9.95 6.69 9.91
CA SER A 133 -10.52 7.96 9.46
C SER A 133 -9.50 9.11 9.44
N GLY A 134 -8.27 8.89 9.92
CA GLY A 134 -7.25 9.93 10.07
C GLY A 134 -6.54 10.36 8.78
N GLY A 135 -6.79 9.67 7.66
CA GLY A 135 -6.23 10.02 6.35
C GLY A 135 -4.72 10.31 6.38
N GLY A 136 -4.34 11.52 5.99
CA GLY A 136 -2.94 11.98 6.00
C GLY A 136 -2.32 12.03 7.40
N ALA A 137 -3.10 12.37 8.43
CA ALA A 137 -2.60 12.44 9.82
C ALA A 137 -2.15 11.06 10.34
N THR A 138 -2.79 9.97 9.89
CA THR A 138 -2.32 8.61 10.18
C THR A 138 -0.92 8.37 9.61
N LEU A 139 -0.65 8.83 8.39
CA LEU A 139 0.68 8.67 7.79
C LEU A 139 1.74 9.51 8.50
N GLU A 140 1.39 10.74 8.91
CA GLU A 140 2.30 11.59 9.67
C GLU A 140 2.65 10.98 11.02
N PHE A 141 1.65 10.50 11.75
CA PHE A 141 1.84 9.79 13.01
C PHE A 141 2.75 8.57 12.86
N LEU A 142 2.47 7.72 11.87
CA LEU A 142 3.26 6.52 11.59
C LEU A 142 4.66 6.81 11.03
N SER A 143 4.88 8.00 10.48
CA SER A 143 6.21 8.47 10.08
C SER A 143 7.03 8.97 11.28
N GLY A 144 6.49 8.88 12.51
CA GLY A 144 7.13 9.36 13.74
C GLY A 144 7.03 10.87 13.95
N LYS A 145 6.22 11.59 13.13
CA LYS A 145 6.00 13.01 13.36
C LYS A 145 5.13 13.20 14.60
N LYS A 146 5.49 14.19 15.41
CA LYS A 146 4.67 14.63 16.53
C LYS A 146 3.43 15.34 16.00
N LEU A 147 2.25 14.85 16.36
CA LEU A 147 0.99 15.51 16.02
C LEU A 147 0.66 16.54 17.12
N PRO A 148 0.51 17.84 16.79
CA PRO A 148 0.23 18.87 17.80
C PRO A 148 -0.97 18.54 18.69
N GLY A 149 -2.05 17.99 18.12
CA GLY A 149 -3.24 17.59 18.85
C GLY A 149 -3.04 16.42 19.83
N LEU A 150 -2.04 15.57 19.63
CA LEU A 150 -1.70 14.51 20.57
C LEU A 150 -0.69 14.98 21.63
N GLU A 151 0.22 15.89 21.28
CA GLU A 151 1.21 16.42 22.23
C GLU A 151 0.55 17.18 23.39
N VAL A 152 -0.59 17.82 23.16
CA VAL A 152 -1.34 18.56 24.20
C VAL A 152 -2.15 17.68 25.15
N LEU A 153 -2.25 16.37 24.88
CA LEU A 153 -3.01 15.41 25.70
C LEU A 153 -2.11 14.56 26.60
N LYS A 154 -0.81 14.88 26.66
CA LYS A 154 0.19 14.21 27.50
C LYS A 154 0.23 14.78 28.91
#